data_AF-A0AAV4USI1-F1
#
_entry.id   AF-A0AAV4USI1-F1
#
_cell.length_a   1.000
_cell.length_b   1.000
_cell.length_c   1.000
_cell.angle_alpha   90.00
_cell.angle_beta   90.00
_cell.angle_gamma   90.00
#
_symmetry.space_group_name_H-M   'P 1'
#
loop_
_entity.id
_entity.type
_entity.pdbx_description
1 polymer ?
#
loop_
_entity_poly.entity_id
_entity_poly.type
_entity_poly.pdbx_seq_one_letter_code
_entity_poly.pdbx_strand_id
1 'polypeptide(L)'
;MCVSMRNSVNAARKRLKATKRNRDLKKKLRKADLCHKTLKEQKRERLHQDIDKWLDNLKEKNEKLKRETEMKKEADSILSEVRKKIFEAKKALEKIKLFEKLRSARQNNAKQKLRLLACKGRLVVVSKHNTHFEDKMAFLHKTMQIQLSNYEQEERALQVMLETEQEDRREEEVSWRRKKLLALQKKRQNAILESLFGHEEDPAPEDPLFLFHQHHTSANKSINNLLQIRHQWDIYLAETGESIPLHWIAPVTPTSVAWENVCTV
;
A
#
# COMPACT_ATOMS: atom_id res chain seq x y z
N MET A 1 -9.88 24.90 -88.86
CA MET A 1 -10.72 25.22 -87.67
C MET A 1 -10.83 24.10 -86.63
N CYS A 2 -10.81 22.81 -87.00
CA CYS A 2 -11.03 21.69 -86.05
C CYS A 2 -9.97 21.45 -84.96
N VAL A 3 -8.72 21.90 -85.13
CA VAL A 3 -7.62 21.68 -84.16
C VAL A 3 -7.67 22.72 -83.02
N SER A 4 -8.03 23.97 -83.33
CA SER A 4 -8.14 25.06 -82.35
C SER A 4 -9.27 24.82 -81.34
N MET A 5 -10.44 24.34 -81.80
CA MET A 5 -11.54 23.95 -80.91
C MET A 5 -11.19 22.75 -80.01
N ARG A 6 -10.51 21.73 -80.54
CA ARG A 6 -10.02 20.59 -79.73
C ARG A 6 -9.02 21.05 -78.65
N ASN A 7 -8.12 21.97 -78.99
CA ASN A 7 -7.16 22.53 -78.04
C ASN A 7 -7.84 23.37 -76.95
N SER A 8 -8.87 24.17 -77.29
CA SER A 8 -9.67 24.94 -76.34
C SER A 8 -10.45 24.05 -75.38
N VAL A 9 -11.12 23.00 -75.89
CA VAL A 9 -11.86 22.01 -75.08
C VAL A 9 -10.91 21.23 -74.15
N ASN A 10 -9.73 20.85 -74.64
CA ASN A 10 -8.72 20.20 -73.82
C ASN A 10 -8.17 21.12 -72.72
N ALA A 11 -7.97 22.41 -73.00
CA ALA A 11 -7.56 23.40 -72.01
C ALA A 11 -8.65 23.63 -70.94
N ALA A 12 -9.92 23.67 -71.33
CA ALA A 12 -11.05 23.76 -70.40
C ALA A 12 -11.16 22.52 -69.51
N ARG A 13 -10.98 21.32 -70.07
CA ARG A 13 -10.97 20.05 -69.32
C ARG A 13 -9.80 19.97 -68.33
N LYS A 14 -8.61 20.49 -68.72
CA LYS A 14 -7.46 20.62 -67.81
C LYS A 14 -7.74 21.59 -66.66
N ARG A 15 -8.35 22.75 -66.94
CA ARG A 15 -8.76 23.73 -65.92
C ARG A 15 -9.76 23.12 -64.93
N LEU A 16 -10.82 22.47 -65.42
CA LEU A 16 -11.82 21.81 -64.55
C LEU A 16 -11.19 20.72 -63.66
N LYS A 17 -10.28 19.90 -64.21
CA LYS A 17 -9.52 18.91 -63.44
C LYS A 17 -8.65 19.57 -62.36
N ALA A 18 -8.00 20.70 -62.66
CA ALA A 18 -7.21 21.46 -61.70
C ALA A 18 -8.10 22.06 -60.59
N THR A 19 -9.26 22.61 -60.93
CA THR A 19 -10.22 23.15 -59.95
C THR A 19 -10.77 22.06 -59.03
N LYS A 20 -11.10 20.88 -59.59
CA LYS A 20 -11.55 19.71 -58.82
C LYS A 20 -10.46 19.23 -57.86
N ARG A 21 -9.22 19.08 -58.35
CA ARG A 21 -8.05 18.75 -57.53
C ARG A 21 -7.83 19.75 -56.39
N ASN A 22 -7.91 21.05 -56.68
CA ASN A 22 -7.71 22.09 -55.67
C ASN A 22 -8.83 22.10 -54.62
N ARG A 23 -10.09 21.87 -55.03
CA ARG A 23 -11.23 21.68 -54.10
C ARG A 23 -11.03 20.44 -53.22
N ASP A 24 -10.56 19.34 -53.78
CA ASP A 24 -10.31 18.10 -53.03
C ASP A 24 -9.15 18.26 -52.05
N LEU A 25 -8.06 18.94 -52.44
CA LEU A 25 -6.96 19.31 -51.56
C LEU A 25 -7.43 20.19 -50.40
N LYS A 26 -8.23 21.23 -50.69
CA LYS A 26 -8.78 22.12 -49.65
C LYS A 26 -9.73 21.38 -48.70
N LYS A 27 -10.51 20.42 -49.20
CA LYS A 27 -11.33 19.53 -48.35
C LYS A 27 -10.46 18.62 -47.48
N LYS A 28 -9.39 18.03 -48.03
CA LYS A 28 -8.43 17.20 -47.27
C LYS A 28 -7.73 18.02 -46.17
N LEU A 29 -7.28 19.24 -46.48
CA LEU A 29 -6.64 20.12 -45.52
C LEU A 29 -7.58 20.48 -44.36
N ARG A 30 -8.83 20.87 -44.68
CA ARG A 30 -9.86 21.16 -43.66
C ARG A 30 -10.17 19.95 -42.77
N LYS A 31 -10.22 18.74 -43.34
CA LYS A 31 -10.41 17.50 -42.58
C LYS A 31 -9.21 17.22 -41.67
N ALA A 32 -7.99 17.43 -42.15
CA ALA A 32 -6.78 17.29 -41.36
C ALA A 32 -6.74 18.32 -40.22
N ASP A 33 -7.09 19.57 -40.47
CA ASP A 33 -7.18 20.63 -39.47
C ASP A 33 -8.22 20.33 -38.40
N LEU A 34 -9.41 19.85 -38.81
CA LEU A 34 -10.46 19.44 -37.88
C LEU A 34 -9.99 18.25 -37.02
N CYS A 35 -9.41 17.23 -37.64
CA CYS A 35 -8.85 16.06 -36.93
C CYS A 35 -7.77 16.49 -35.91
N HIS A 36 -6.89 17.42 -36.30
CA HIS A 36 -5.87 17.95 -35.41
C HIS A 36 -6.45 18.73 -34.22
N LYS A 37 -7.49 19.54 -34.46
CA LYS A 37 -8.21 20.26 -33.39
C LYS A 37 -8.88 19.29 -32.43
N THR A 38 -9.61 18.30 -32.93
CA THR A 38 -10.26 17.29 -32.10
C THR A 38 -9.25 16.48 -31.28
N LEU A 39 -8.10 16.13 -31.86
CA LEU A 39 -7.03 15.45 -31.13
C LEU A 39 -6.44 16.33 -30.01
N LYS A 40 -6.28 17.64 -30.25
CA LYS A 40 -5.83 18.59 -29.23
C LYS A 40 -6.85 18.73 -28.10
N GLU A 41 -8.13 18.81 -28.43
CA GLU A 41 -9.22 18.87 -27.44
C GLU A 41 -9.28 17.57 -26.62
N GLN A 42 -9.21 16.40 -27.25
CA GLN A 42 -9.15 15.12 -26.55
C GLN A 42 -7.92 15.00 -25.63
N LYS A 43 -6.75 15.52 -26.07
CA LYS A 43 -5.56 15.56 -25.21
C LYS A 43 -5.77 16.45 -24.00
N ARG A 44 -6.38 17.63 -24.18
CA ARG A 44 -6.70 18.54 -23.07
C ARG A 44 -7.69 17.90 -22.11
N GLU A 45 -8.74 17.29 -22.64
CA GLU A 45 -9.76 16.58 -21.87
C GLU A 45 -9.14 15.47 -21.01
N ARG A 46 -8.24 14.65 -21.58
CA ARG A 46 -7.50 13.63 -20.82
C ARG A 46 -6.68 14.24 -19.68
N LEU A 47 -5.96 15.33 -19.95
CA LEU A 47 -5.18 16.02 -18.92
C LEU A 47 -6.08 16.58 -17.81
N HIS A 48 -7.23 17.18 -18.17
CA HIS A 48 -8.20 17.65 -17.18
C HIS A 48 -8.74 16.49 -16.33
N GLN A 49 -9.12 15.38 -16.96
CA GLN A 49 -9.56 14.19 -16.24
C GLN A 49 -8.49 13.63 -15.29
N ASP A 50 -7.21 13.66 -15.70
CA ASP A 50 -6.11 13.22 -14.83
C ASP A 50 -5.88 14.19 -13.66
N ILE A 51 -6.03 15.50 -13.89
CA ILE A 51 -5.99 16.52 -12.83
C ILE A 51 -7.16 16.33 -11.86
N ASP A 52 -8.38 16.12 -12.36
CA ASP A 52 -9.57 15.95 -11.53
C ASP A 52 -9.47 14.67 -10.69
N LYS A 53 -9.05 13.55 -11.29
CA LYS A 53 -8.74 12.32 -10.54
C LYS A 53 -7.69 12.55 -9.47
N TRP A 54 -6.65 13.34 -9.77
CA TRP A 54 -5.61 13.65 -8.79
C TRP A 54 -6.16 14.50 -7.63
N LEU A 55 -6.99 15.52 -7.94
CA LEU A 55 -7.64 16.36 -6.94
C LEU A 55 -8.59 15.56 -6.04
N ASP A 56 -9.39 14.65 -6.62
CA ASP A 56 -10.30 13.81 -5.87
C ASP A 56 -9.55 12.82 -4.98
N ASN A 57 -8.49 12.19 -5.48
CA ASN A 57 -7.58 11.38 -4.66
C ASN A 57 -6.96 12.18 -3.51
N LEU A 58 -6.64 13.46 -3.73
CA LEU A 58 -6.09 14.33 -2.70
C LEU A 58 -7.14 14.70 -1.64
N LYS A 59 -8.37 15.04 -2.06
CA LYS A 59 -9.50 15.29 -1.16
C LYS A 59 -9.80 14.05 -0.32
N GLU A 60 -9.90 12.88 -0.95
CA GLU A 60 -10.18 11.63 -0.27
C GLU A 60 -9.11 11.30 0.77
N LYS A 61 -7.83 11.50 0.45
CA LYS A 61 -6.72 11.35 1.42
C LYS A 61 -6.86 12.31 2.60
N ASN A 62 -7.16 13.57 2.34
CA ASN A 62 -7.36 14.57 3.41
C ASN A 62 -8.57 14.24 4.28
N GLU A 63 -9.67 13.79 3.69
CA GLU A 63 -10.87 13.37 4.43
C GLU A 63 -10.60 12.11 5.26
N LYS A 64 -9.84 11.15 4.74
CA LYS A 64 -9.39 9.97 5.51
C LYS A 64 -8.55 10.38 6.70
N LEU A 65 -7.55 11.25 6.49
CA LEU A 65 -6.73 11.79 7.59
C LEU A 65 -7.59 12.52 8.63
N LYS A 66 -8.54 13.35 8.19
CA LYS A 66 -9.45 14.06 9.09
C LYS A 66 -10.28 13.08 9.92
N ARG A 67 -10.92 12.10 9.27
CA ARG A 67 -11.69 11.03 9.94
C ARG A 67 -10.83 10.27 10.94
N GLU A 68 -9.60 9.89 10.57
CA GLU A 68 -8.69 9.22 11.50
C GLU A 68 -8.34 10.09 12.72
N THR A 69 -8.12 11.39 12.54
CA THR A 69 -7.87 12.29 13.68
C THR A 69 -9.09 12.49 14.56
N GLU A 70 -10.29 12.49 13.99
CA GLU A 70 -11.56 12.58 14.74
C GLU A 70 -11.77 11.31 15.56
N MET A 71 -11.61 10.13 14.94
CA MET A 71 -11.68 8.84 15.64
C MET A 71 -10.68 8.74 16.80
N LYS A 72 -9.44 9.23 16.62
CA LYS A 72 -8.43 9.28 17.70
C LYS A 72 -8.87 10.20 18.85
N LYS A 73 -9.42 11.38 18.54
CA LYS A 73 -9.93 12.30 19.57
C LYS A 73 -11.11 11.69 20.33
N GLU A 74 -11.99 10.96 19.66
CA GLU A 74 -13.09 10.25 20.30
C GLU A 74 -12.58 9.16 21.25
N ALA A 75 -11.59 8.38 20.81
CA ALA A 75 -10.95 7.37 21.66
C ALA A 75 -10.28 8.00 22.90
N ASP A 76 -9.54 9.10 22.73
CA ASP A 76 -8.94 9.85 23.83
C ASP A 76 -9.98 10.44 24.79
N SER A 77 -11.10 10.93 24.24
CA SER A 77 -12.23 11.43 25.02
C SER A 77 -12.80 10.32 25.90
N ILE A 78 -13.08 9.14 25.34
CA ILE A 78 -13.59 7.97 26.06
C ILE A 78 -12.61 7.55 27.17
N LEU A 79 -11.31 7.46 26.87
CA LEU A 79 -10.28 7.15 27.86
C LEU A 79 -10.25 8.18 29.00
N SER A 80 -10.37 9.47 28.68
CA SER A 80 -10.41 10.54 29.69
C SER A 80 -11.65 10.44 30.58
N GLU A 81 -12.79 10.05 30.03
CA GLU A 81 -14.02 9.82 30.78
C GLU A 81 -13.89 8.62 31.73
N VAL A 82 -13.33 7.50 31.27
CA VAL A 82 -13.07 6.32 32.12
C VAL A 82 -12.11 6.70 33.26
N ARG A 83 -11.03 7.42 32.97
CA ARG A 83 -10.10 7.91 34.00
C ARG A 83 -10.77 8.82 35.02
N LYS A 84 -11.68 9.69 34.57
CA LYS A 84 -12.48 10.53 35.45
C LYS A 84 -13.40 9.70 36.35
N LYS A 85 -14.08 8.68 35.81
CA LYS A 85 -14.92 7.75 36.58
C LYS A 85 -14.10 6.98 37.63
N ILE A 86 -12.89 6.52 37.29
CA ILE A 86 -11.95 5.90 38.23
C ILE A 86 -11.60 6.86 39.37
N PHE A 87 -11.26 8.10 39.04
CA PHE A 87 -10.93 9.11 40.04
C PHE A 87 -12.11 9.43 40.97
N GLU A 88 -13.31 9.58 40.41
CA GLU A 88 -14.53 9.82 41.19
C GLU A 88 -14.85 8.65 42.13
N ALA A 89 -14.69 7.41 41.68
CA ALA A 89 -14.86 6.21 42.50
C ALA A 89 -13.83 6.15 43.65
N LYS A 90 -12.55 6.46 43.38
CA LYS A 90 -11.51 6.56 44.42
C LYS A 90 -11.84 7.63 45.45
N LYS A 91 -12.30 8.81 45.01
CA LYS A 91 -12.72 9.91 45.89
C LYS A 91 -13.94 9.53 46.75
N ALA A 92 -14.88 8.75 46.22
CA ALA A 92 -16.01 8.23 46.99
C ALA A 92 -15.54 7.25 48.08
N LEU A 93 -14.62 6.33 47.77
CA LEU A 93 -14.01 5.43 48.75
C LEU A 93 -13.27 6.19 49.86
N GLU A 94 -12.55 7.26 49.53
CA GLU A 94 -11.90 8.11 50.54
C GLU A 94 -12.92 8.77 51.48
N LYS A 95 -14.03 9.31 50.95
CA LYS A 95 -15.11 9.87 51.77
C LYS A 95 -15.71 8.82 52.70
N ILE A 96 -15.93 7.60 52.22
CA ILE A 96 -16.43 6.48 53.02
C ILE A 96 -15.48 6.20 54.19
N LYS A 97 -14.17 6.11 53.93
CA LYS A 97 -13.12 5.93 54.97
C LYS A 97 -13.10 7.08 55.97
N LEU A 98 -13.32 8.32 55.53
CA LEU A 98 -13.40 9.48 56.43
C LEU A 98 -14.63 9.40 57.35
N PHE A 99 -15.78 8.96 56.86
CA PHE A 99 -16.97 8.77 57.69
C PHE A 99 -16.77 7.68 58.74
N GLU A 100 -16.11 6.57 58.41
CA GLU A 100 -15.76 5.51 59.36
C GLU A 100 -14.82 6.04 60.46
N LYS A 101 -13.79 6.81 60.10
CA LYS A 101 -12.89 7.46 61.07
C LYS A 101 -13.63 8.43 61.99
N LEU A 102 -14.49 9.28 61.43
CA LEU A 102 -15.29 10.23 62.21
C LEU A 102 -16.23 9.50 63.18
N ARG A 103 -16.85 8.41 62.74
CA ARG A 103 -17.71 7.56 63.57
C ARG A 103 -16.90 6.93 64.71
N SER A 104 -15.75 6.34 64.42
CA SER A 104 -14.85 5.75 65.42
C SER A 104 -14.36 6.78 66.44
N ALA A 105 -13.97 7.97 65.99
CA ALA A 105 -13.59 9.08 66.88
C ALA A 105 -14.74 9.51 67.80
N ARG A 106 -15.96 9.63 67.28
CA ARG A 106 -17.15 9.94 68.10
C ARG A 106 -17.44 8.83 69.13
N GLN A 107 -17.30 7.56 68.74
CA GLN A 107 -17.44 6.44 69.67
C GLN A 107 -16.36 6.47 70.77
N ASN A 108 -15.11 6.73 70.42
CA ASN A 108 -14.01 6.80 71.38
C ASN A 108 -14.21 7.96 72.38
N ASN A 109 -14.62 9.14 71.88
CA ASN A 109 -14.98 10.27 72.73
C ASN A 109 -16.16 9.96 73.66
N ALA A 110 -17.20 9.28 73.14
CA ALA A 110 -18.33 8.85 73.95
C ALA A 110 -17.93 7.83 75.01
N LYS A 111 -17.10 6.83 74.66
CA LYS A 111 -16.55 5.84 75.61
C LYS A 111 -15.70 6.50 76.69
N GLN A 112 -14.86 7.47 76.34
CA GLN A 112 -14.04 8.21 77.30
C GLN A 112 -14.90 9.05 78.26
N LYS A 113 -15.93 9.73 77.73
CA LYS A 113 -16.91 10.46 78.54
C LYS A 113 -17.72 9.52 79.45
N LEU A 114 -18.14 8.37 78.94
CA LEU A 114 -18.79 7.31 79.71
C LEU A 114 -17.88 6.79 80.82
N ARG A 115 -16.60 6.57 80.56
CA ARG A 115 -15.61 6.15 81.57
C ARG A 115 -15.52 7.16 82.71
N LEU A 116 -15.46 8.45 82.38
CA LEU A 116 -15.46 9.55 83.35
C LEU A 116 -16.78 9.63 84.16
N LEU A 117 -17.91 9.35 83.53
CA LEU A 117 -19.24 9.35 84.17
C LEU A 117 -19.51 8.09 85.00
N ALA A 118 -18.95 6.94 84.62
CA ALA A 118 -19.01 5.68 85.36
C ALA A 118 -18.17 5.77 86.64
N CYS A 119 -17.00 6.43 86.61
CA CYS A 119 -16.27 6.82 87.82
C CYS A 119 -17.08 7.73 88.76
N LYS A 120 -18.13 8.39 88.26
CA LYS A 120 -19.09 9.21 89.02
C LYS A 120 -20.45 8.50 89.27
N GLY A 121 -20.56 7.20 89.01
CA GLY A 121 -21.72 6.39 89.38
C GLY A 121 -22.96 6.46 88.47
N ARG A 122 -22.88 7.05 87.26
CA ARG A 122 -24.02 7.07 86.30
C ARG A 122 -23.84 6.05 85.18
N LEU A 123 -24.81 5.15 85.02
CA LEU A 123 -24.88 4.13 83.98
C LEU A 123 -25.68 4.64 82.78
N VAL A 124 -25.13 4.55 81.56
CA VAL A 124 -25.86 4.86 80.32
C VAL A 124 -25.55 3.82 79.24
N VAL A 125 -26.61 3.27 78.65
CA VAL A 125 -26.62 2.22 77.62
C VAL A 125 -26.63 2.85 76.24
N VAL A 126 -25.78 2.40 75.31
CA VAL A 126 -25.94 2.65 73.86
C VAL A 126 -25.40 1.47 73.06
N SER A 127 -26.24 0.70 72.35
CA SER A 127 -25.78 -0.17 71.25
C SER A 127 -26.91 -0.80 70.40
N LYS A 128 -27.55 -0.01 69.52
CA LYS A 128 -28.38 -0.59 68.42
C LYS A 128 -28.19 0.12 67.07
N HIS A 129 -27.93 1.43 67.06
CA HIS A 129 -27.67 2.19 65.83
C HIS A 129 -26.28 1.97 65.20
N ASN A 130 -25.44 1.12 65.78
CA ASN A 130 -24.07 0.96 65.32
C ASN A 130 -23.93 -0.07 64.20
N THR A 131 -24.61 -1.20 64.33
CA THR A 131 -24.59 -2.29 63.35
C THR A 131 -25.14 -1.83 62.00
N HIS A 132 -26.32 -1.18 61.97
CA HIS A 132 -26.90 -0.67 60.73
C HIS A 132 -26.00 0.34 59.98
N PHE A 133 -25.23 1.16 60.71
CA PHE A 133 -24.27 2.07 60.09
C PHE A 133 -23.11 1.27 59.46
N GLU A 134 -22.54 0.33 60.21
CA GLU A 134 -21.45 -0.53 59.74
C GLU A 134 -21.87 -1.35 58.52
N ASP A 135 -23.06 -1.96 58.54
CA ASP A 135 -23.62 -2.71 57.42
C ASP A 135 -23.79 -1.84 56.17
N LYS A 136 -24.31 -0.61 56.34
CA LYS A 136 -24.51 0.30 55.22
C LYS A 136 -23.19 0.81 54.64
N MET A 137 -22.22 1.11 55.50
CA MET A 137 -20.87 1.51 55.07
C MET A 137 -20.14 0.38 54.36
N ALA A 138 -20.21 -0.84 54.88
CA ALA A 138 -19.65 -2.03 54.25
C ALA A 138 -20.26 -2.29 52.86
N PHE A 139 -21.58 -2.16 52.74
CA PHE A 139 -22.28 -2.27 51.46
C PHE A 139 -21.81 -1.21 50.45
N LEU A 140 -21.73 0.06 50.87
CA LEU A 140 -21.26 1.16 50.01
C LEU A 140 -19.81 0.96 49.60
N HIS A 141 -18.93 0.58 50.53
CA HIS A 141 -17.53 0.29 50.25
C HIS A 141 -17.41 -0.82 49.20
N LYS A 142 -18.12 -1.95 49.40
CA LYS A 142 -18.13 -3.07 48.45
C LYS A 142 -18.62 -2.63 47.07
N THR A 143 -19.70 -1.86 47.01
CA THR A 143 -20.28 -1.39 45.74
C THR A 143 -19.30 -0.49 44.98
N MET A 144 -18.71 0.50 45.66
CA MET A 144 -17.72 1.41 45.07
C MET A 144 -16.45 0.67 44.64
N GLN A 145 -16.02 -0.34 45.39
CA GLN A 145 -14.86 -1.15 45.06
C GLN A 145 -15.08 -2.02 43.82
N ILE A 146 -16.28 -2.59 43.65
CA ILE A 146 -16.65 -3.32 42.43
C ILE A 146 -16.68 -2.36 41.23
N GLN A 147 -17.31 -1.19 41.37
CA GLN A 147 -17.35 -0.19 40.29
C GLN A 147 -15.95 0.28 39.89
N LEU A 148 -15.08 0.53 40.86
CA LEU A 148 -13.69 0.88 40.60
C LEU A 148 -12.97 -0.23 39.80
N SER A 149 -13.11 -1.49 40.22
CA SER A 149 -12.50 -2.62 39.52
C SER A 149 -13.00 -2.75 38.08
N ASN A 150 -14.29 -2.50 37.84
CA ASN A 150 -14.87 -2.56 36.49
C ASN A 150 -14.28 -1.47 35.59
N TYR A 151 -14.19 -0.22 36.09
CA TYR A 151 -13.58 0.87 35.32
C TYR A 151 -12.09 0.65 35.07
N GLU A 152 -11.35 0.09 36.02
CA GLU A 152 -9.93 -0.27 35.82
C GLU A 152 -9.73 -1.41 34.82
N GLN A 153 -10.71 -2.31 34.67
CA GLN A 153 -10.70 -3.33 33.62
C GLN A 153 -11.03 -2.73 32.26
N GLU A 154 -12.01 -1.82 32.20
CA GLU A 154 -12.38 -1.09 30.99
C GLU A 154 -11.22 -0.24 30.48
N GLU A 155 -10.51 0.50 31.34
CA GLU A 155 -9.32 1.25 30.96
C GLU A 155 -8.24 0.33 30.38
N ARG A 156 -7.97 -0.81 31.05
CA ARG A 156 -6.98 -1.79 30.57
C ARG A 156 -7.37 -2.38 29.22
N ALA A 157 -8.63 -2.71 29.01
CA ALA A 157 -9.12 -3.23 27.74
C ALA A 157 -8.93 -2.20 26.61
N LEU A 158 -9.30 -0.94 26.85
CA LEU A 158 -9.12 0.14 25.87
C LEU A 158 -7.64 0.41 25.55
N GLN A 159 -6.75 0.32 26.55
CA GLN A 159 -5.30 0.45 26.35
C GLN A 159 -4.75 -0.66 25.45
N VAL A 160 -5.10 -1.92 25.73
CA VAL A 160 -4.68 -3.06 24.90
C VAL A 160 -5.19 -2.92 23.47
N MET A 161 -6.45 -2.51 23.28
CA MET A 161 -7.01 -2.28 21.94
C MET A 161 -6.20 -1.23 21.16
N LEU A 162 -5.83 -0.12 21.81
CA LEU A 162 -5.05 0.95 21.18
C LEU A 162 -3.62 0.49 20.84
N GLU A 163 -2.98 -0.28 21.73
CA GLU A 163 -1.66 -0.87 21.49
C GLU A 163 -1.69 -1.86 20.33
N THR A 164 -2.72 -2.72 20.25
CA THR A 164 -2.88 -3.67 19.14
C THR A 164 -3.08 -2.95 17.81
N GLU A 165 -3.91 -1.90 17.75
CA GLU A 165 -4.09 -1.12 16.51
C GLU A 165 -2.78 -0.43 16.09
N GLN A 166 -1.99 0.06 17.04
CA GLN A 166 -0.70 0.67 16.74
C GLN A 166 0.35 -0.34 16.27
N GLU A 167 0.34 -1.57 16.79
CA GLU A 167 1.21 -2.65 16.30
C GLU A 167 0.78 -3.09 14.90
N ASP A 168 -0.51 -3.30 14.65
CA ASP A 168 -1.04 -3.68 13.33
C ASP A 168 -0.63 -2.65 12.26
N ARG A 169 -0.75 -1.34 12.55
CA ARG A 169 -0.27 -0.28 11.64
C ARG A 169 1.23 -0.39 11.37
N ARG A 170 2.05 -0.72 12.39
CA ARG A 170 3.50 -0.89 12.21
C ARG A 170 3.81 -2.12 11.35
N GLU A 171 3.13 -3.24 11.59
CA GLU A 171 3.28 -4.44 10.78
C GLU A 171 2.86 -4.21 9.33
N GLU A 172 1.75 -3.52 9.09
CA GLU A 172 1.30 -3.14 7.76
C GLU A 172 2.34 -2.27 7.04
N GLU A 173 2.89 -1.25 7.71
CA GLU A 173 3.94 -0.40 7.16
C GLU A 173 5.21 -1.20 6.79
N VAL A 174 5.65 -2.10 7.67
CA VAL A 174 6.81 -2.96 7.43
C VAL A 174 6.53 -3.90 6.25
N SER A 175 5.35 -4.52 6.21
CA SER A 175 4.92 -5.40 5.13
C SER A 175 4.88 -4.67 3.78
N TRP A 176 4.39 -3.42 3.78
CA TRP A 176 4.32 -2.58 2.59
C TRP A 176 5.70 -2.18 2.09
N ARG A 177 6.60 -1.78 3.01
CA ARG A 177 8.00 -1.47 2.68
C ARG A 177 8.70 -2.69 2.08
N ARG A 178 8.50 -3.88 2.66
CA ARG A 178 9.04 -5.14 2.13
C ARG A 178 8.50 -5.46 0.74
N LYS A 179 7.18 -5.40 0.53
CA LYS A 179 6.54 -5.60 -0.79
C LYS A 179 7.08 -4.60 -1.81
N LYS A 180 7.25 -3.34 -1.43
CA LYS A 180 7.80 -2.28 -2.30
C LYS A 180 9.26 -2.57 -2.69
N LEU A 181 10.10 -2.96 -1.73
CA LEU A 181 11.49 -3.37 -2.00
C LEU A 181 11.55 -4.57 -2.94
N LEU A 182 10.73 -5.60 -2.70
CA LEU A 182 10.64 -6.77 -3.58
C LEU A 182 10.19 -6.39 -4.99
N ALA A 183 9.21 -5.49 -5.11
CA ALA A 183 8.76 -4.99 -6.41
C ALA A 183 9.86 -4.21 -7.14
N LEU A 184 10.64 -3.39 -6.43
CA LEU A 184 11.79 -2.68 -7.02
C LEU A 184 12.90 -3.64 -7.45
N GLN A 185 13.22 -4.64 -6.62
CA GLN A 185 14.19 -5.67 -6.96
C GLN A 185 13.74 -6.45 -8.20
N LYS A 186 12.47 -6.86 -8.26
CA LYS A 186 11.89 -7.53 -9.43
C LYS A 186 11.95 -6.65 -10.67
N LYS A 187 11.59 -5.36 -10.57
CA LYS A 187 11.70 -4.40 -11.68
C LYS A 187 13.15 -4.27 -12.17
N ARG A 188 14.12 -4.22 -11.26
CA ARG A 188 15.54 -4.17 -11.61
C ARG A 188 16.00 -5.46 -12.30
N GLN A 189 15.59 -6.61 -11.80
CA GLN A 189 15.88 -7.90 -12.44
C GLN A 189 15.27 -7.95 -13.85
N ASN A 190 14.00 -7.57 -13.99
CA ASN A 190 13.34 -7.50 -15.30
C ASN A 190 14.07 -6.54 -16.25
N ALA A 191 14.51 -5.36 -15.79
CA ALA A 191 15.26 -4.43 -16.61
C ALA A 191 16.63 -4.98 -17.07
N ILE A 192 17.30 -5.77 -16.23
CA ILE A 192 18.53 -6.47 -16.61
C ILE A 192 18.23 -7.55 -17.66
N LEU A 193 17.17 -8.34 -17.47
CA LEU A 193 16.76 -9.37 -18.42
C LEU A 193 16.38 -8.76 -19.77
N GLU A 194 15.57 -7.69 -19.78
CA GLU A 194 15.23 -6.93 -20.99
C GLU A 194 16.48 -6.38 -21.69
N SER A 195 17.49 -5.91 -20.94
CA SER A 195 18.74 -5.44 -21.53
C SER A 195 19.63 -6.55 -22.10
N LEU A 196 19.58 -7.77 -21.53
CA LEU A 196 20.39 -8.91 -21.96
C LEU A 196 19.75 -9.65 -23.14
N PHE A 197 18.42 -9.76 -23.14
CA PHE A 197 17.66 -10.62 -24.05
C PHE A 197 16.74 -9.87 -25.01
N GLY A 198 16.61 -8.55 -24.85
CA GLY A 198 15.67 -7.73 -25.63
C GLY A 198 14.24 -7.82 -25.10
N HIS A 199 13.32 -7.15 -25.79
CA HIS A 199 11.89 -7.29 -25.50
C HIS A 199 11.39 -8.66 -25.94
N GLU A 200 10.61 -9.33 -25.08
CA GLU A 200 9.92 -10.59 -25.43
C GLU A 200 8.82 -10.31 -26.47
N GLU A 201 9.18 -10.35 -27.75
CA GLU A 201 8.21 -10.45 -28.85
C GLU A 201 8.00 -11.94 -29.14
N ASP A 202 7.24 -12.60 -28.28
CA ASP A 202 6.80 -13.95 -28.60
C ASP A 202 5.77 -13.92 -29.72
N PRO A 203 5.95 -14.72 -30.79
CA PRO A 203 4.91 -14.89 -31.80
C PRO A 203 3.63 -15.39 -31.14
N ALA A 204 2.49 -15.07 -31.74
CA ALA A 204 1.20 -15.54 -31.23
C ALA A 204 1.18 -17.08 -31.17
N PRO A 205 0.46 -17.71 -30.21
CA PRO A 205 0.36 -19.17 -30.13
C PRO A 205 -0.20 -19.84 -31.40
N GLU A 206 -0.85 -19.07 -32.25
CA GLU A 206 -1.43 -19.48 -33.54
C GLU A 206 -0.40 -19.48 -34.69
N ASP A 207 0.77 -18.88 -34.48
CA ASP A 207 1.84 -18.83 -35.47
C ASP A 207 2.49 -20.23 -35.61
N PRO A 208 2.62 -20.78 -36.84
CA PRO A 208 3.35 -22.03 -37.08
C PRO A 208 4.79 -22.03 -36.52
N LEU A 209 5.41 -20.85 -36.37
CA LEU A 209 6.76 -20.69 -35.83
C LEU A 209 6.81 -20.64 -34.29
N PHE A 210 5.67 -20.63 -33.60
CA PHE A 210 5.61 -20.48 -32.14
C PHE A 210 6.45 -21.51 -31.39
N LEU A 211 6.32 -22.81 -31.73
CA LEU A 211 7.06 -23.88 -31.05
C LEU A 211 8.56 -23.81 -31.30
N PHE A 212 8.97 -23.44 -32.53
CA PHE A 212 10.38 -23.27 -32.87
C PHE A 212 10.98 -22.06 -32.17
N HIS A 213 10.26 -20.94 -32.16
CA HIS A 213 10.67 -19.74 -31.45
C HIS A 213 10.81 -20.01 -29.95
N GLN A 214 9.84 -20.69 -29.34
CA GLN A 214 9.87 -21.06 -27.93
C GLN A 214 11.07 -21.95 -27.58
N HIS A 215 11.40 -22.93 -28.43
CA HIS A 215 12.55 -23.81 -28.22
C HIS A 215 13.88 -23.02 -28.32
N HIS A 216 14.06 -22.20 -29.36
CA HIS A 216 15.30 -21.46 -29.60
C HIS A 216 15.51 -20.28 -28.65
N THR A 217 14.44 -19.68 -28.14
CA THR A 217 14.51 -18.56 -27.17
C THR A 217 14.39 -19.02 -25.72
N SER A 218 14.22 -20.32 -25.46
CA SER A 218 14.06 -20.86 -24.11
C SER A 218 15.20 -20.49 -23.15
N ALA A 219 16.43 -20.36 -23.67
CA ALA A 219 17.62 -19.89 -22.96
C ALA A 219 17.48 -18.43 -22.47
N ASN A 220 16.81 -17.59 -23.25
CA ASN A 220 16.67 -16.16 -22.99
C ASN A 220 15.64 -15.87 -21.87
N LYS A 221 14.76 -16.83 -21.57
CA LYS A 221 13.66 -16.66 -20.61
C LYS A 221 13.96 -17.21 -19.23
N SER A 222 14.99 -18.05 -19.09
CA SER A 222 15.33 -18.71 -17.85
C SER A 222 16.82 -18.99 -17.77
N ILE A 223 17.46 -18.49 -16.71
CA ILE A 223 18.87 -18.79 -16.42
C ILE A 223 19.13 -20.29 -16.33
N ASN A 224 18.16 -21.07 -15.82
CA ASN A 224 18.28 -22.53 -15.72
C ASN A 224 18.31 -23.18 -17.11
N ASN A 225 17.49 -22.68 -18.05
CA ASN A 225 17.48 -23.18 -19.42
C ASN A 225 18.77 -22.79 -20.15
N LEU A 226 19.27 -21.57 -19.94
CA LEU A 226 20.57 -21.14 -20.48
C LEU A 226 21.69 -22.05 -20.00
N LEU A 227 21.76 -22.30 -18.68
CA LEU A 227 22.77 -23.18 -18.08
C LEU A 227 22.63 -24.62 -18.59
N GLN A 228 21.40 -25.13 -18.73
CA GLN A 228 21.15 -26.46 -19.26
C GLN A 228 21.57 -26.59 -20.73
N ILE A 229 21.22 -25.63 -21.58
CA ILE A 229 21.62 -25.61 -22.99
C ILE A 229 23.14 -25.51 -23.09
N ARG A 230 23.76 -24.63 -22.29
CA ARG A 230 25.22 -24.51 -22.26
C ARG A 230 25.89 -25.83 -21.85
N HIS A 231 25.40 -26.46 -20.80
CA HIS A 231 25.85 -27.78 -20.36
C HIS A 231 25.69 -28.84 -21.45
N GLN A 232 24.56 -28.86 -22.17
CA GLN A 232 24.34 -29.77 -23.30
C GLN A 232 25.35 -29.54 -24.43
N TRP A 233 25.70 -28.29 -24.75
CA TRP A 233 26.75 -27.97 -25.73
C TRP A 233 28.14 -28.34 -25.22
N ASP A 234 28.43 -28.09 -23.94
CA ASP A 234 29.73 -28.40 -23.34
C ASP A 234 30.00 -29.92 -23.33
N ILE A 235 28.96 -30.77 -23.26
CA ILE A 235 29.07 -32.24 -23.42
C ILE A 235 29.55 -32.64 -24.82
N TYR A 236 29.32 -31.84 -25.86
CA TYR A 236 29.82 -32.11 -27.23
C TYR A 236 31.19 -31.50 -27.52
N LEU A 237 31.65 -30.61 -26.64
CA LEU A 237 33.07 -30.32 -26.53
C LEU A 237 33.77 -31.42 -25.73
N ALA A 238 33.02 -32.29 -25.02
CA ALA A 238 33.26 -33.72 -25.03
C ALA A 238 32.71 -34.67 -23.95
N GLU A 239 32.80 -35.99 -24.20
CA GLU A 239 32.45 -37.07 -23.24
C GLU A 239 33.20 -36.89 -21.91
N THR A 240 34.43 -36.38 -22.10
CA THR A 240 35.24 -35.46 -21.28
C THR A 240 35.75 -34.30 -22.16
N GLY A 241 35.90 -34.51 -23.48
CA GLY A 241 36.48 -33.51 -24.37
C GLY A 241 36.54 -33.78 -25.90
N GLU A 242 35.81 -34.72 -26.53
CA GLU A 242 35.91 -34.98 -27.99
C GLU A 242 35.58 -33.80 -28.92
N SER A 243 36.66 -33.21 -29.42
CA SER A 243 36.66 -32.02 -30.25
C SER A 243 36.01 -32.22 -31.62
N ILE A 244 35.47 -31.11 -32.14
CA ILE A 244 34.90 -30.98 -33.49
C ILE A 244 35.91 -31.56 -34.51
N PRO A 245 35.46 -32.39 -35.49
CA PRO A 245 36.36 -32.96 -36.48
C PRO A 245 37.11 -31.87 -37.25
N LEU A 246 38.41 -31.74 -36.99
CA LEU A 246 39.31 -30.75 -37.60
C LEU A 246 39.29 -30.76 -39.14
N HIS A 247 38.87 -31.86 -39.73
CA HIS A 247 38.87 -32.11 -41.17
C HIS A 247 37.63 -31.57 -41.91
N TRP A 248 36.64 -31.00 -41.23
CA TRP A 248 35.41 -30.54 -41.89
C TRP A 248 35.53 -29.14 -42.53
N ILE A 249 36.49 -28.33 -42.09
CA ILE A 249 36.71 -26.97 -42.60
C ILE A 249 38.12 -26.89 -43.16
N ALA A 250 38.30 -27.21 -44.44
CA ALA A 250 39.51 -26.83 -45.15
C ALA A 250 39.41 -25.34 -45.49
N PRO A 251 40.29 -24.47 -44.94
CA PRO A 251 40.27 -23.06 -45.30
C PRO A 251 40.60 -22.89 -46.79
N VAL A 252 39.90 -21.99 -47.46
CA VAL A 252 40.18 -21.64 -48.86
C VAL A 252 41.57 -20.99 -48.94
N THR A 253 42.32 -21.26 -50.01
CA THR A 253 43.63 -20.66 -50.25
C THR A 253 43.56 -19.13 -50.15
N PRO A 254 44.41 -18.49 -49.33
CA PRO A 254 44.34 -17.06 -49.10
C PRO A 254 44.63 -16.29 -50.38
N THR A 255 43.90 -15.19 -50.60
CA THR A 255 44.00 -14.37 -51.82
C THR A 255 45.27 -13.52 -51.88
N SER A 256 46.08 -13.48 -50.83
CA SER A 256 47.30 -12.68 -50.75
C SER A 256 48.32 -13.28 -49.78
N VAL A 257 49.58 -13.23 -50.19
CA VAL A 257 50.75 -13.73 -49.44
C VAL A 257 50.89 -13.02 -48.07
N ALA A 258 50.44 -11.77 -47.96
CA ALA A 258 50.47 -11.04 -46.70
C ALA A 258 49.51 -11.62 -45.65
N TRP A 259 48.41 -12.23 -46.08
CA TRP A 259 47.43 -12.88 -45.19
C TRP A 259 47.82 -14.32 -44.86
N GLU A 260 48.46 -15.02 -45.79
CA GLU A 260 49.00 -16.36 -45.56
C GLU A 260 49.99 -16.37 -44.38
N ASN A 261 50.92 -15.43 -44.36
CA ASN A 261 51.94 -15.33 -43.30
C ASN A 261 51.38 -14.96 -41.91
N VAL A 262 50.16 -14.45 -41.82
CA VAL A 262 49.51 -14.08 -40.55
C VAL A 262 48.65 -15.22 -40.01
N CYS A 263 48.15 -16.09 -40.88
CA CYS A 263 47.23 -17.17 -40.52
C CYS A 263 47.89 -18.54 -40.37
N THR A 264 49.16 -18.71 -40.74
CA THR A 264 49.94 -19.93 -40.46
C THR A 264 50.72 -19.79 -39.15
N VAL A 265 50.07 -20.11 -38.02
CA VAL A 265 50.70 -20.43 -36.72
C VAL A 265 50.06 -21.70 -36.20
#